data_AF-V7H1L6-F1
#
_entry.id   AF-V7H1L6-F1
#
_cell.length_a   1.000
_cell.length_b   1.000
_cell.length_c   1.000
_cell.angle_alpha   90.00
_cell.angle_beta   90.00
_cell.angle_gamma   90.00
#
_symmetry.space_group_name_H-M   'P 1'
#
loop_
_entity.id
_entity.type
_entity.pdbx_description
1 polymer ?
#
loop_
_entity_poly.entity_id
_entity_poly.type
_entity_poly.pdbx_seq_one_letter_code
_entity_poly.pdbx_strand_id
1 'polypeptide(L)'
;MAKLKIFEGNDPTAAIPSKDGYRNVTKYLLADLATFLNASDKERSDLLQQYSSYGGSNHIIYQLTKNPEANQAIDCSNCKVNVQEDERKKPSANFGKHNMVLPDQHVGDPPINPGYLEEYIKAIVSLYGDGTPTKTLSACEFLFGIMLLTRCR
;
A
#
# COMPACT_ATOMS: atom_id res chain seq x y z
N MET A 1 13.38 2.76 -2.62
CA MET A 1 12.03 2.23 -2.40
C MET A 1 11.03 3.17 -3.02
N ALA A 2 10.37 2.73 -4.09
CA ALA A 2 9.22 3.43 -4.62
C ALA A 2 8.04 3.18 -3.66
N LYS A 3 7.35 4.24 -3.25
CA LYS A 3 6.13 4.14 -2.44
C LYS A 3 4.96 4.27 -3.40
N LEU A 4 4.17 3.20 -3.56
CA LEU A 4 2.93 3.28 -4.32
C LEU A 4 1.85 3.95 -3.46
N LYS A 5 1.09 4.85 -4.05
CA LYS A 5 0.08 5.66 -3.37
C LYS A 5 -1.20 5.73 -4.18
N ILE A 6 -2.33 5.74 -3.49
CA ILE A 6 -3.64 6.08 -4.06
C ILE A 6 -4.16 7.30 -3.34
N PHE A 7 -4.40 8.37 -4.08
CA PHE A 7 -4.88 9.63 -3.54
C PHE A 7 -6.39 9.73 -3.64
N GLU A 8 -7.02 10.35 -2.64
CA GLU A 8 -8.45 10.65 -2.70
C GLU A 8 -8.77 11.50 -3.94
N GLY A 9 -9.82 11.12 -4.67
CA GLY A 9 -10.22 11.82 -5.90
C GLY A 9 -9.19 11.78 -7.05
N ASN A 10 -8.17 10.91 -6.97
CA ASN A 10 -7.03 10.86 -7.89
C ASN A 10 -6.17 12.13 -7.91
N ASP A 11 -6.27 12.98 -6.88
CA ASP A 11 -5.49 14.22 -6.79
C ASP A 11 -4.11 13.96 -6.17
N PRO A 12 -3.01 14.04 -6.94
CA PRO A 12 -1.67 13.75 -6.42
C PRO A 12 -1.14 14.76 -5.39
N THR A 13 -1.88 15.84 -5.15
CA THR A 13 -1.59 16.84 -4.11
C THR A 13 -2.40 16.62 -2.83
N ALA A 14 -3.40 15.73 -2.86
CA ALA A 14 -4.20 15.42 -1.69
C ALA A 14 -3.35 14.70 -0.62
N ALA A 15 -3.47 15.16 0.63
CA ALA A 15 -2.86 14.49 1.77
C ALA A 15 -3.60 13.19 2.16
N ILE A 16 -4.86 13.07 1.73
CA ILE A 16 -5.77 12.00 2.15
C ILE A 16 -5.57 10.75 1.26
N PRO A 17 -5.28 9.58 1.85
CA PRO A 17 -5.26 8.32 1.12
C PRO A 17 -6.67 7.89 0.71
N SER A 18 -6.85 7.35 -0.49
CA SER A 18 -8.18 6.93 -0.93
C SER A 18 -8.66 5.66 -0.23
N LYS A 19 -9.67 5.80 0.64
CA LYS A 19 -10.23 4.68 1.41
C LYS A 19 -10.66 3.52 0.50
N ASP A 20 -11.40 3.82 -0.55
CA ASP A 20 -11.95 2.79 -1.43
C ASP A 20 -10.89 2.22 -2.36
N GLY A 21 -9.98 3.05 -2.89
CA GLY A 21 -8.90 2.55 -3.74
C GLY A 21 -8.02 1.50 -3.06
N TYR A 22 -7.55 1.77 -1.83
CA TYR A 22 -6.74 0.78 -1.08
C TYR A 22 -7.54 -0.47 -0.70
N ARG A 23 -8.83 -0.33 -0.37
CA ARG A 23 -9.70 -1.47 -0.06
C ARG A 23 -9.96 -2.33 -1.30
N ASN A 24 -10.19 -1.71 -2.44
CA ASN A 24 -10.43 -2.39 -3.70
C ASN A 24 -9.20 -3.22 -4.09
N VAL A 25 -8.00 -2.63 -4.05
CA VAL A 25 -6.76 -3.38 -4.29
C VAL A 25 -6.69 -4.63 -3.41
N THR A 26 -6.94 -4.52 -2.11
CA THR A 26 -6.95 -5.68 -1.21
C THR A 26 -7.99 -6.72 -1.61
N LYS A 27 -9.25 -6.32 -1.81
CA LYS A 27 -10.35 -7.24 -2.12
C LYS A 27 -10.08 -8.01 -3.41
N TYR A 28 -9.73 -7.30 -4.48
CA TYR A 28 -9.62 -7.89 -5.80
C TYR A 28 -8.30 -8.63 -5.99
N LEU A 29 -7.22 -8.20 -5.35
CA LEU A 29 -5.99 -8.99 -5.32
C LEU A 29 -6.21 -10.33 -4.60
N LEU A 30 -6.90 -10.32 -3.45
CA LEU A 30 -7.17 -11.56 -2.71
C LEU A 30 -8.15 -12.48 -3.47
N ALA A 31 -9.12 -11.91 -4.17
CA ALA A 31 -10.06 -12.66 -5.00
C ALA A 31 -9.40 -13.25 -6.27
N ASP A 32 -8.41 -12.57 -6.83
CA ASP A 32 -7.73 -12.95 -8.09
C ASP A 32 -6.23 -13.23 -7.88
N LEU A 33 -5.89 -13.82 -6.73
CA LEU A 33 -4.50 -14.01 -6.30
C LEU A 33 -3.72 -14.89 -7.28
N ALA A 34 -4.34 -15.96 -7.79
CA ALA A 34 -3.68 -16.90 -8.69
C ALA A 34 -3.26 -16.21 -10.00
N THR A 35 -4.15 -15.42 -10.60
CA THR A 35 -3.84 -14.64 -11.82
C THR A 35 -2.73 -13.64 -11.55
N PHE A 36 -2.82 -12.92 -10.43
CA PHE A 36 -1.81 -11.94 -10.04
C PHE A 36 -0.42 -12.56 -9.87
N LEU A 37 -0.34 -13.72 -9.22
CA LEU A 37 0.92 -14.44 -9.02
C LEU A 37 1.49 -15.00 -10.33
N ASN A 38 0.64 -15.45 -11.24
CA ASN A 38 1.06 -16.02 -12.53
C ASN A 38 1.42 -14.96 -13.58
N ALA A 39 0.95 -13.72 -13.42
CA ALA A 39 1.30 -12.60 -14.29
C ALA A 39 2.78 -12.24 -14.18
N SER A 40 3.35 -11.69 -15.26
CA SER A 40 4.72 -11.17 -15.24
C SER A 40 4.86 -9.97 -14.29
N ASP A 41 6.09 -9.65 -13.91
CA ASP A 41 6.38 -8.51 -13.02
C ASP A 41 5.83 -7.18 -13.55
N LYS A 42 5.82 -7.00 -14.87
CA LYS A 42 5.24 -5.83 -15.55
C LYS A 42 3.72 -5.88 -15.62
N GLU A 43 3.11 -7.02 -15.94
CA GLU A 43 1.64 -7.12 -16.04
C GLU A 43 0.95 -6.93 -14.69
N ARG A 44 1.64 -7.26 -13.60
CA ARG A 44 1.13 -7.04 -12.24
C ARG A 44 0.84 -5.57 -11.91
N SER A 45 1.55 -4.59 -12.48
CA SER A 45 1.19 -3.18 -12.24
C SER A 45 -0.13 -2.81 -12.90
N ASP A 46 -0.41 -3.33 -14.09
CA ASP A 46 -1.70 -3.13 -14.76
C ASP A 46 -2.83 -3.81 -13.98
N LEU A 47 -2.59 -5.02 -13.47
CA LEU A 47 -3.56 -5.72 -12.60
C LEU A 47 -3.82 -4.93 -11.31
N LEU A 48 -2.79 -4.41 -10.64
CA LEU A 48 -3.00 -3.53 -9.47
C LEU A 48 -3.86 -2.31 -9.82
N GLN A 49 -3.58 -1.69 -10.96
CA GLN A 49 -4.32 -0.51 -11.45
C GLN A 49 -5.77 -0.84 -11.84
N GLN A 50 -6.04 -2.06 -12.33
CA GLN A 50 -7.39 -2.57 -12.54
C GLN A 50 -8.11 -2.83 -11.22
N TYR A 51 -7.42 -3.44 -10.26
CA TYR A 51 -7.98 -3.78 -8.95
C TYR A 51 -8.33 -2.55 -8.13
N SER A 52 -7.61 -1.44 -8.27
CA SER A 52 -7.99 -0.18 -7.60
C SER A 52 -9.31 0.40 -8.14
N SER A 53 -9.63 0.19 -9.42
CA SER A 53 -10.75 0.81 -10.14
C SER A 53 -11.95 -0.12 -10.39
N TYR A 54 -12.19 -1.09 -9.52
CA TYR A 54 -13.27 -2.06 -9.75
C TYR A 54 -14.68 -1.47 -9.48
N GLY A 55 -15.69 -1.98 -10.18
CA GLY A 55 -17.10 -1.74 -9.85
C GLY A 55 -17.62 -0.33 -10.17
N GLY A 56 -17.01 0.35 -11.14
CA GLY A 56 -17.36 1.72 -11.52
C GLY A 56 -16.62 2.81 -10.73
N SER A 57 -15.75 2.41 -9.80
CA SER A 57 -14.79 3.33 -9.18
C SER A 57 -13.62 3.62 -10.13
N ASN A 58 -13.04 4.81 -10.03
CA ASN A 58 -11.86 5.19 -10.83
C ASN A 58 -10.77 5.67 -9.88
N HIS A 59 -9.82 4.79 -9.52
CA HIS A 59 -8.74 5.07 -8.59
C HIS A 59 -7.38 4.80 -9.24
N ILE A 60 -6.47 5.77 -9.21
CA ILE A 60 -5.16 5.69 -9.83
C ILE A 60 -4.09 5.38 -8.77
N ILE A 61 -3.26 4.38 -9.04
CA ILE A 61 -2.07 4.07 -8.26
C ILE A 61 -0.90 4.85 -8.86
N TYR A 62 -0.22 5.61 -8.01
CA TYR A 62 0.92 6.44 -8.40
C TYR A 62 2.20 5.92 -7.74
N GLN A 63 3.31 5.99 -8.48
CA GLN A 63 4.65 5.87 -7.93
C GLN A 63 5.30 7.25 -7.78
N LEU A 64 5.99 7.49 -6.66
CA LEU A 64 6.82 8.68 -6.49
C LEU A 64 8.18 8.47 -7.19
N THR A 65 8.41 9.20 -8.27
CA THR A 65 9.70 9.27 -8.98
C THR A 65 10.68 10.18 -8.23
N LYS A 66 11.99 10.05 -8.47
CA LYS A 66 13.03 10.76 -7.70
C LYS A 66 13.72 11.92 -8.42
N ASN A 67 13.55 12.09 -9.74
CA ASN A 67 14.23 13.13 -10.51
C ASN A 67 13.54 13.34 -11.88
N PRO A 68 12.67 14.36 -12.03
CA PRO A 68 12.10 15.21 -10.97
C PRO A 68 11.23 14.40 -10.01
N GLU A 69 10.97 14.91 -8.80
CA GLU A 69 9.99 14.30 -7.92
C GLU A 69 8.58 14.54 -8.47
N ALA A 70 7.95 13.48 -8.96
CA ALA A 70 6.59 13.51 -9.46
C ALA A 70 5.84 12.22 -9.10
N ASN A 71 4.55 12.35 -8.82
CA ASN A 71 3.63 11.22 -8.74
C ASN A 71 3.25 10.83 -10.16
N GLN A 72 3.70 9.66 -10.62
CA GLN A 72 3.40 9.12 -11.94
C GLN A 72 2.47 7.92 -11.81
N ALA A 73 1.38 7.87 -12.58
CA ALA A 73 0.49 6.71 -12.61
C ALA A 73 1.28 5.47 -13.05
N ILE A 74 1.04 4.33 -12.40
CA ILE A 74 1.74 3.09 -12.74
C ILE A 74 1.10 2.38 -13.91
N ASP A 75 1.94 1.75 -14.72
CA ASP A 75 1.55 0.80 -15.77
C ASP A 75 2.70 -0.18 -16.03
N CYS A 76 2.47 -1.18 -16.87
CA CYS A 76 3.46 -2.18 -17.27
C CYS A 76 4.70 -1.60 -17.99
N SER A 77 4.65 -0.35 -18.44
CA SER A 77 5.75 0.34 -19.10
C SER A 77 6.69 1.03 -18.11
N ASN A 78 6.18 1.46 -16.95
CA ASN A 78 6.91 2.32 -16.01
C ASN A 78 7.06 1.75 -14.58
N CYS A 79 6.40 0.63 -14.28
CA CYS A 79 6.44 -0.01 -12.97
C CYS A 79 6.62 -1.53 -13.10
N LYS A 80 7.28 -2.15 -12.12
CA LYS A 80 7.43 -3.60 -11.99
C LYS A 80 7.10 -4.01 -10.58
N VAL A 81 6.22 -4.99 -10.44
CA VAL A 81 5.79 -5.53 -9.14
C VAL A 81 6.37 -6.92 -8.96
N ASN A 82 7.41 -7.01 -8.15
CA ASN A 82 8.01 -8.28 -7.78
C ASN A 82 7.28 -8.87 -6.56
N VAL A 83 6.92 -10.15 -6.64
CA VAL A 83 6.35 -10.92 -5.53
C VAL A 83 7.33 -12.03 -5.20
N GLN A 84 7.72 -12.09 -3.94
CA GLN A 84 8.60 -13.13 -3.42
C GLN A 84 7.86 -13.81 -2.27
N GLU A 85 8.00 -15.13 -2.17
CA GLU A 85 7.57 -15.83 -0.97
C GLU A 85 8.31 -15.26 0.23
N ASP A 86 7.59 -15.04 1.33
CA ASP A 86 8.24 -14.67 2.58
C ASP A 86 8.94 -15.91 3.13
N GLU A 87 10.21 -16.10 2.77
CA GLU A 87 11.05 -17.23 3.21
C GLU A 87 11.29 -17.26 4.73
N ARG A 88 10.66 -16.38 5.51
CA ARG A 88 10.66 -16.40 6.97
C ARG A 88 9.72 -17.49 7.51
N LYS A 89 10.12 -18.75 7.39
CA LYS A 89 9.77 -19.84 8.33
C LYS A 89 10.56 -21.12 8.04
N LYS A 90 11.67 -21.32 8.74
CA LYS A 90 12.15 -22.68 9.07
C LYS A 90 11.63 -23.04 10.46
N PRO A 91 10.97 -24.21 10.65
CA PRO A 91 10.37 -24.62 11.93
C PRO A 91 11.33 -24.67 13.13
N SER A 92 12.65 -24.66 12.91
CA SER A 92 13.69 -24.72 13.94
C SER A 92 14.28 -23.37 14.34
N ALA A 93 13.85 -22.26 13.73
CA ALA A 93 14.35 -20.94 14.07
C ALA A 93 13.65 -20.42 15.34
N ASN A 94 14.40 -20.37 16.46
CA ASN A 94 14.02 -19.59 17.63
C ASN A 94 13.56 -18.21 17.17
N PHE A 95 12.34 -17.81 17.53
CA PHE A 95 11.81 -16.48 17.24
C PHE A 95 12.88 -15.45 17.56
N GLY A 96 13.42 -14.82 16.52
CA GLY A 96 14.37 -13.74 16.70
C GLY A 96 13.69 -12.71 17.58
N LYS A 97 14.25 -12.44 18.77
CA LYS A 97 13.95 -11.20 19.50
C LYS A 97 14.32 -10.08 18.53
N HIS A 98 13.34 -9.59 17.78
CA HIS A 98 13.52 -8.41 16.96
C HIS A 98 13.48 -7.23 17.90
N ASN A 99 14.66 -6.77 18.30
CA ASN A 99 14.78 -5.43 18.85
C ASN A 99 14.35 -4.49 17.71
N MET A 100 13.16 -3.90 17.84
CA MET A 100 12.79 -2.75 17.03
C MET A 100 13.69 -1.61 17.48
N VAL A 101 14.82 -1.47 16.82
CA VAL A 101 15.69 -0.30 16.99
C VAL A 101 14.98 0.83 16.27
N LEU A 102 14.59 1.87 17.02
CA LEU A 102 14.19 3.12 16.40
C LEU A 102 15.38 3.60 15.54
N PRO A 103 15.16 4.14 14.33
CA PRO A 103 16.26 4.62 13.51
C PRO A 103 17.13 5.57 14.34
N ASP A 104 18.44 5.32 14.40
CA ASP A 104 19.36 6.23 15.05
C ASP A 104 19.24 7.60 14.36
N GLN A 105 18.69 8.59 15.07
CA GLN A 105 18.68 9.96 14.56
C GLN A 105 20.10 10.49 14.63
N HIS A 106 20.73 10.66 13.47
CA HIS A 106 22.03 11.28 13.39
C HIS A 106 21.88 12.78 13.70
N VAL A 107 22.95 13.38 14.22
CA VAL A 107 22.99 14.84 14.43
C VAL A 107 22.79 15.53 13.09
N GLY A 108 21.67 16.24 12.94
CA GLY A 108 21.27 16.91 11.70
C GLY A 108 20.11 16.23 10.95
N ASP A 109 19.70 15.02 11.34
CA ASP A 109 18.49 14.40 10.79
C ASP A 109 17.25 15.20 11.21
N PRO A 110 16.28 15.43 10.30
CA PRO A 110 15.02 16.03 10.69
C PRO A 110 14.30 15.16 11.73
N PRO A 111 13.54 15.76 12.67
CA PRO A 111 12.71 15.01 13.61
C PRO A 111 11.83 14.01 12.87
N ILE A 112 11.70 12.79 13.43
CA ILE A 112 10.65 11.86 12.98
C ILE A 112 9.33 12.59 13.18
N ASN A 113 8.72 13.05 12.08
CA ASN A 113 7.44 13.72 12.11
C ASN A 113 6.34 12.67 11.85
N PRO A 114 5.60 12.20 12.86
CA PRO A 114 4.52 11.25 12.64
C PRO A 114 3.32 11.88 11.95
N GLY A 115 3.29 13.21 11.74
CA GLY A 115 2.17 13.93 11.13
C GLY A 115 1.79 13.42 9.74
N TYR A 116 2.71 12.82 8.97
CA TYR A 116 2.34 12.20 7.69
C TYR A 116 1.39 11.00 7.85
N LEU A 117 1.33 10.38 9.04
CA LEU A 117 0.41 9.28 9.37
C LEU A 117 -0.98 9.77 9.77
N GLU A 118 -1.14 11.06 10.08
CA GLU A 118 -2.38 11.61 10.62
C GLU A 118 -3.57 11.32 9.69
N GLU A 119 -3.41 11.57 8.40
CA GLU A 119 -4.47 11.31 7.41
C GLU A 119 -4.79 9.83 7.22
N TYR A 120 -3.79 8.95 7.39
CA TYR A 120 -4.00 7.50 7.37
C TYR A 120 -4.78 7.04 8.61
N ILE A 121 -4.47 7.59 9.79
CA ILE A 121 -5.17 7.28 11.04
C ILE A 121 -6.62 7.79 10.96
N LYS A 122 -6.84 9.02 10.47
CA LYS A 122 -8.19 9.56 10.23
C LYS A 122 -9.02 8.65 9.31
N ALA A 123 -8.41 8.15 8.23
CA ALA A 123 -9.07 7.22 7.32
C ALA A 123 -9.43 5.88 8.00
N ILE A 124 -8.52 5.30 8.80
CA ILE A 124 -8.77 4.06 9.56
C ILE A 124 -9.92 4.25 10.55
N VAL A 125 -9.88 5.33 11.35
CA VAL A 125 -10.94 5.63 12.34
C VAL A 125 -12.29 5.82 11.64
N SER A 126 -12.31 6.54 10.51
CA SER A 126 -13.51 6.74 9.69
C SER A 126 -14.09 5.42 9.18
N LEU A 127 -13.25 4.47 8.78
CA LEU A 127 -13.69 3.15 8.30
C LEU A 127 -14.14 2.23 9.43
N TYR A 128 -13.44 2.26 10.58
CA TYR A 128 -13.75 1.43 11.74
C TYR A 128 -15.09 1.82 12.38
N GLY A 129 -15.41 3.13 12.41
CA GLY A 129 -16.69 3.64 12.87
C GLY A 129 -17.09 3.13 14.25
N ASP A 130 -18.18 2.37 14.33
CA ASP A 130 -18.72 1.77 15.56
C ASP A 130 -18.18 0.37 15.89
N GLY A 131 -17.26 -0.16 15.08
CA GLY A 131 -16.64 -1.48 15.31
C GLY A 131 -17.51 -2.67 14.90
N THR A 132 -18.60 -2.45 14.16
CA THR A 132 -19.37 -3.55 13.56
C THR A 132 -18.49 -4.43 12.65
N PRO A 133 -18.78 -5.74 12.49
CA PRO A 133 -17.95 -6.64 11.68
C PRO A 133 -17.62 -6.12 10.27
N THR A 134 -18.59 -5.53 9.58
CA THR A 134 -18.41 -4.95 8.23
C THR A 134 -17.47 -3.75 8.22
N LYS A 135 -17.54 -2.88 9.23
CA LYS A 135 -16.67 -1.71 9.35
C LYS A 135 -15.26 -2.10 9.77
N THR A 136 -15.14 -3.04 10.70
CA THR A 136 -13.85 -3.65 11.08
C THR A 136 -13.17 -4.29 9.87
N LEU A 137 -13.91 -5.07 9.07
CA LEU A 137 -13.39 -5.64 7.83
C LEU A 137 -12.91 -4.54 6.86
N SER A 138 -13.69 -3.47 6.71
CA SER A 138 -13.33 -2.33 5.83
C SER A 138 -12.04 -1.63 6.28
N ALA A 139 -11.84 -1.46 7.58
CA ALA A 139 -10.60 -0.92 8.14
C ALA A 139 -9.42 -1.88 7.94
N CYS A 140 -9.62 -3.19 8.10
CA CYS A 140 -8.60 -4.21 7.85
C CYS A 140 -8.18 -4.25 6.37
N GLU A 141 -9.14 -4.20 5.44
CA GLU A 141 -8.90 -4.14 4.00
C GLU A 141 -8.04 -2.93 3.62
N PHE A 142 -8.34 -1.77 4.21
CA PHE A 142 -7.59 -0.54 3.99
C PHE A 142 -6.17 -0.65 4.54
N LEU A 143 -6.00 -1.12 5.78
CA LEU A 143 -4.69 -1.32 6.40
C LEU A 143 -3.82 -2.28 5.58
N PHE A 144 -4.40 -3.41 5.14
CA PHE A 144 -3.71 -4.38 4.31
C PHE A 144 -3.32 -3.79 2.96
N GLY A 145 -4.18 -2.97 2.34
CA GLY A 145 -3.91 -2.28 1.09
C GLY A 145 -2.72 -1.34 1.20
N ILE A 146 -2.63 -0.57 2.30
CA ILE A 146 -1.46 0.27 2.59
C ILE A 146 -0.22 -0.60 2.70
N MET A 147 -0.27 -1.69 3.47
CA MET A 147 0.89 -2.57 3.65
C MET A 147 1.36 -3.18 2.33
N LEU A 148 0.43 -3.63 1.48
CA LEU A 148 0.74 -4.19 0.15
C LEU A 148 1.46 -3.17 -0.73
N LEU A 149 0.94 -1.96 -0.84
CA LEU A 149 1.44 -0.94 -1.78
C LEU A 149 2.68 -0.18 -1.26
N THR A 150 2.89 -0.13 0.05
CA THR A 150 4.05 0.56 0.64
C THR A 150 5.25 -0.35 0.89
N ARG A 151 5.08 -1.68 0.84
CA ARG A 151 6.16 -2.69 1.01
C ARG A 151 6.84 -3.14 -0.29
N CYS A 152 6.79 -2.36 -1.37
CA CYS A 152 7.68 -2.59 -2.51
C CYS A 152 9.15 -2.40 -2.07
N ARG A 153 9.84 -3.51 -1.79
CA ARG A 153 11.29 -3.54 -1.51
C ARG A 153 12.08 -3.41 -2.80
#